data_AF-A0A8H4XQH5-F1
#
_entry.id   AF-A0A8H4XQH5-F1
#
_cell.length_a   1.000
_cell.length_b   1.000
_cell.length_c   1.000
_cell.angle_alpha   90.00
_cell.angle_beta   90.00
_cell.angle_gamma   90.00
#
_symmetry.space_group_name_H-M   'P 1'
#
loop_
_entity.id
_entity.type
_entity.pdbx_description
1 polymer ?
#
loop_
_entity_poly.entity_id
_entity_poly.type
_entity_poly.pdbx_seq_one_letter_code
_entity_poly.pdbx_strand_id
1 'polypeptide(L)'
;MEPSAKIDQRQNEEGYEAHHVDLNANVSGQIENPLANIPRSILLSQVEEFAKEKDLVEYTELLKKGALVAQDPTSFESISGEFALSETEIQDLNAEITHKWRHPRTLYFTIILCSIGAAVQGWDQTGSNGANLSFPDVFGIG
;
A
#
# COMPACT_ATOMS: atom_id res chain seq x y z
N MET A 1 -36.51 27.83 -6.66
CA MET A 1 -35.49 27.90 -5.60
C MET A 1 -35.71 26.67 -4.74
N GLU A 2 -35.19 25.54 -5.19
CA GLU A 2 -35.36 24.25 -4.50
C GLU A 2 -34.34 24.12 -3.36
N PRO A 3 -34.74 23.60 -2.19
CA PRO A 3 -33.80 23.34 -1.10
C PRO A 3 -33.03 22.04 -1.38
N SER A 4 -31.71 22.14 -1.37
CA SER A 4 -30.76 21.01 -1.45
C SER A 4 -31.00 20.05 -0.28
N ALA A 5 -31.36 18.81 -0.61
CA ALA A 5 -31.54 17.73 0.34
C ALA A 5 -30.20 17.39 1.02
N LYS A 6 -30.14 17.63 2.34
CA LYS A 6 -29.07 17.09 3.18
C LYS A 6 -29.21 15.58 3.19
N ILE A 7 -28.29 14.87 2.56
CA ILE A 7 -28.18 13.42 2.67
C ILE A 7 -27.88 13.11 4.14
N ASP A 8 -28.82 12.46 4.81
CA ASP A 8 -28.72 12.03 6.20
C ASP A 8 -27.77 10.83 6.30
N GLN A 9 -26.49 11.09 6.59
CA GLN A 9 -25.44 10.07 6.71
C GLN A 9 -25.65 9.11 7.89
N ARG A 10 -26.55 9.43 8.84
CA ARG A 10 -26.73 8.66 10.08
C ARG A 10 -27.41 7.30 9.87
N GLN A 11 -28.20 7.13 8.81
CA GLN A 11 -28.92 5.86 8.58
C GLN A 11 -28.05 4.74 8.01
N ASN A 12 -26.86 5.03 7.48
CA ASN A 12 -25.96 4.02 6.89
C ASN A 12 -25.05 3.34 7.93
N GLU A 13 -25.10 3.73 9.20
CA GLU A 13 -24.18 3.26 10.24
C GLU A 13 -24.69 2.02 11.00
N GLU A 14 -26.00 1.82 11.09
CA GLU A 14 -26.64 0.79 11.94
C GLU A 14 -26.55 -0.65 11.39
N GLY A 15 -25.84 -0.89 10.28
CA GLY A 15 -25.75 -2.21 9.64
C GLY A 15 -24.47 -2.46 8.84
N TYR A 16 -23.38 -1.78 9.19
CA TYR A 16 -22.08 -2.01 8.51
C TYR A 16 -21.50 -3.38 8.91
N GLU A 17 -21.67 -4.36 8.02
CA GLU A 17 -20.94 -5.63 8.05
C GLU A 17 -19.56 -5.42 7.39
N ALA A 18 -18.48 -5.75 8.10
CA ALA A 18 -17.13 -5.61 7.58
C ALA A 18 -16.94 -6.54 6.37
N HIS A 19 -16.99 -5.98 5.16
CA HIS A 19 -16.68 -6.73 3.95
C HIS A 19 -15.19 -7.02 3.91
N HIS A 20 -14.80 -8.23 4.31
CA HIS A 20 -13.43 -8.70 4.17
C HIS A 20 -13.11 -8.84 2.68
N VAL A 21 -12.21 -7.99 2.16
CA VAL A 21 -11.71 -8.13 0.79
C VAL A 21 -10.83 -9.37 0.74
N ASP A 22 -11.39 -10.47 0.25
CA ASP A 22 -10.62 -11.69 -0.02
C ASP A 22 -9.79 -11.49 -1.29
N LEU A 23 -8.54 -11.08 -1.08
CA LEU A 23 -7.55 -10.86 -2.13
C LEU A 23 -7.30 -12.13 -2.99
N ASN A 24 -7.58 -13.32 -2.46
CA ASN A 24 -7.38 -14.59 -3.16
C ASN A 24 -8.62 -15.03 -3.97
N ALA A 25 -9.82 -14.56 -3.60
CA ALA A 25 -11.07 -14.83 -4.32
C ALA A 25 -11.38 -13.80 -5.42
N ASN A 26 -10.44 -12.91 -5.72
CA ASN A 26 -10.60 -11.86 -6.71
C ASN A 26 -10.60 -12.40 -8.16
N VAL A 27 -11.79 -12.81 -8.63
CA VAL A 27 -12.01 -13.34 -9.98
C VAL A 27 -11.68 -12.32 -11.08
N SER A 28 -11.75 -11.01 -10.79
CA SER A 28 -11.41 -9.94 -11.74
C SER A 28 -9.91 -9.61 -11.78
N GLY A 29 -9.15 -10.03 -10.76
CA GLY A 29 -7.73 -9.71 -10.59
C GLY A 29 -7.45 -8.22 -10.31
N GLN A 30 -8.49 -7.42 -10.07
CA GLN A 30 -8.37 -5.97 -9.91
C GLN A 30 -8.11 -5.62 -8.44
N ILE A 31 -7.00 -4.92 -8.15
CA ILE A 31 -6.69 -4.51 -6.78
C ILE A 31 -7.76 -3.52 -6.31
N GLU A 32 -8.59 -3.96 -5.36
CA GLU A 32 -9.61 -3.12 -4.72
C GLU A 32 -9.03 -2.47 -3.46
N ASN A 33 -9.34 -1.19 -3.26
CA ASN A 33 -8.94 -0.49 -2.04
C ASN A 33 -9.80 -0.98 -0.86
N PRO A 34 -9.21 -1.65 0.16
CA PRO A 34 -9.97 -2.21 1.28
C PRO A 34 -10.68 -1.14 2.13
N LEU A 35 -10.25 0.12 2.05
CA LEU A 35 -10.84 1.22 2.82
C LEU A 35 -11.98 1.95 2.10
N ALA A 36 -12.12 1.77 0.78
CA ALA A 36 -13.02 2.58 -0.06
C ALA A 36 -14.50 2.49 0.35
N ASN A 37 -14.93 1.36 0.91
CA ASN A 37 -16.33 1.10 1.27
C ASN A 37 -16.61 1.19 2.77
N ILE A 38 -15.66 1.69 3.57
CA ILE A 38 -15.82 1.82 5.03
C ILE A 38 -16.45 3.18 5.35
N PRO A 39 -17.59 3.26 6.07
CA PRO A 39 -18.16 4.53 6.49
C PRO A 39 -17.16 5.33 7.32
N ARG A 40 -17.14 6.65 7.14
CA ARG A 40 -16.14 7.54 7.76
C ARG A 40 -16.05 7.39 9.27
N SER A 41 -17.18 7.33 9.97
CA SER A 41 -17.24 7.16 11.43
C SER A 41 -16.60 5.84 11.88
N ILE A 42 -16.92 4.75 11.18
CA ILE A 42 -16.35 3.43 11.43
C ILE A 42 -14.84 3.42 11.16
N LEU A 43 -14.41 4.00 10.04
CA LEU A 43 -12.98 4.09 9.70
C LEU A 43 -12.20 4.84 10.78
N LEU A 44 -12.70 5.99 11.24
CA LEU A 44 -12.04 6.77 12.29
C LEU A 44 -12.02 6.04 13.64
N SER A 45 -13.08 5.30 13.97
CA SER A 45 -13.11 4.44 15.16
C SER A 45 -12.10 3.29 15.08
N GLN A 46 -11.99 2.63 13.92
CA GLN A 46 -11.01 1.57 13.68
C GLN A 46 -9.57 2.10 13.80
N VAL A 47 -9.31 3.31 13.31
CA VAL A 47 -8.01 3.98 13.47
C VAL A 47 -7.69 4.25 14.93
N GLU A 48 -8.66 4.69 15.74
CA GLU A 48 -8.45 4.87 17.19
C GLU A 48 -8.15 3.56 17.92
N GLU A 49 -8.87 2.49 17.57
CA GLU A 49 -8.62 1.16 18.12
C GLU A 49 -7.22 0.66 17.73
N PHE A 50 -6.85 0.80 16.45
CA PHE A 50 -5.52 0.47 15.95
C PHE A 50 -4.43 1.26 16.68
N ALA A 51 -4.62 2.57 16.86
CA ALA A 51 -3.66 3.41 17.55
C ALA A 51 -3.49 3.00 19.02
N LYS A 52 -4.56 2.56 19.70
CA LYS A 52 -4.49 2.02 21.06
C LYS A 52 -3.80 0.66 21.10
N GLU A 53 -4.15 -0.24 20.19
CA GLU A 53 -3.59 -1.60 20.13
C GLU A 53 -2.09 -1.60 19.85
N LYS A 54 -1.62 -0.64 19.03
CA LYS A 54 -0.21 -0.53 18.63
C LYS A 54 0.60 0.47 19.47
N ASP A 55 0.05 1.00 20.55
CA ASP A 55 0.67 2.04 21.38
C ASP A 55 1.08 3.30 20.57
N LEU A 56 0.29 3.66 19.56
CA LEU A 56 0.47 4.83 18.67
C LEU A 56 -0.55 5.95 18.95
N VAL A 57 -1.12 6.00 20.16
CA VAL A 57 -2.20 6.93 20.52
C VAL A 57 -1.81 8.39 20.27
N GLU A 58 -0.54 8.74 20.44
CA GLU A 58 -0.01 10.09 20.16
C GLU A 58 -0.10 10.48 18.67
N TYR A 59 -0.14 9.52 17.75
CA TYR A 59 -0.25 9.74 16.30
C TYR A 59 -1.68 9.56 15.78
N THR A 60 -2.67 9.40 16.65
CA THR A 60 -4.06 9.11 16.25
C THR A 60 -4.60 10.10 15.23
N GLU A 61 -4.34 11.40 15.40
CA GLU A 61 -4.81 12.43 14.45
C GLU A 61 -4.17 12.26 13.06
N LEU A 62 -2.86 12.02 13.02
CA LEU A 62 -2.12 11.79 11.77
C LEU A 62 -2.61 10.51 11.08
N LEU A 63 -2.85 9.44 11.85
CA LEU A 63 -3.40 8.19 11.33
C LEU A 63 -4.80 8.38 10.76
N LYS A 64 -5.64 9.20 11.40
CA LYS A 64 -6.99 9.53 10.89
C LYS A 64 -6.93 10.27 9.57
N LYS A 65 -6.06 11.28 9.45
CA LYS A 65 -5.79 11.96 8.16
C LYS A 65 -5.31 10.97 7.10
N GLY A 66 -4.31 10.15 7.44
CA GLY A 66 -3.75 9.14 6.54
C GLY A 66 -4.78 8.11 6.08
N ALA A 67 -5.68 7.67 6.96
CA ALA A 67 -6.76 6.74 6.61
C ALA A 67 -7.75 7.36 5.62
N LEU A 68 -8.09 8.65 5.76
CA LEU A 68 -8.95 9.36 4.82
C LEU A 68 -8.26 9.54 3.45
N VAL A 69 -6.97 9.86 3.43
CA VAL A 69 -6.18 9.92 2.18
C VAL A 69 -6.08 8.54 1.53
N ALA A 70 -5.87 7.48 2.30
CA ALA A 70 -5.81 6.12 1.79
C ALA A 70 -7.17 5.61 1.31
N GLN A 71 -8.29 6.08 1.88
CA GLN A 71 -9.64 5.74 1.46
C GLN A 71 -9.98 6.29 0.07
N ASP A 72 -9.59 7.52 -0.24
CA ASP A 72 -9.67 8.09 -1.60
C ASP A 72 -8.36 8.83 -1.97
N PRO A 73 -7.38 8.10 -2.53
CA PRO A 73 -6.09 8.67 -2.92
C PRO A 73 -6.17 9.66 -4.10
N THR A 74 -7.32 9.73 -4.79
CA THR A 74 -7.50 10.62 -5.94
C THR A 74 -8.16 11.94 -5.58
N SER A 75 -8.91 11.98 -4.47
CA SER A 75 -9.67 13.15 -4.05
C SER A 75 -9.24 13.68 -2.68
N PHE A 76 -7.99 13.46 -2.25
CA PHE A 76 -7.51 13.89 -0.93
C PHE A 76 -7.64 15.40 -0.68
N GLU A 77 -7.62 16.24 -1.72
CA GLU A 77 -7.85 17.69 -1.63
C GLU A 77 -9.27 18.05 -1.17
N SER A 78 -10.23 17.14 -1.34
CA SER A 78 -11.64 17.33 -0.96
C SER A 78 -11.95 16.94 0.49
N ILE A 79 -10.97 16.40 1.22
CA ILE A 79 -11.15 16.01 2.62
C ILE A 79 -11.49 17.25 3.45
N SER A 80 -12.66 17.23 4.09
CA SER A 80 -13.20 18.34 4.85
C SER A 80 -13.52 17.98 6.30
N GLY A 81 -13.63 19.00 7.15
CA GLY A 81 -13.94 18.87 8.58
C GLY A 81 -12.69 18.85 9.46
N GLU A 82 -12.76 18.14 10.58
CA GLU A 82 -11.72 18.12 11.63
C GLU A 82 -10.36 17.63 11.14
N PHE A 83 -10.34 16.67 10.21
CA PHE A 83 -9.12 16.06 9.66
C PHE A 83 -8.79 16.57 8.26
N ALA A 84 -9.19 17.80 7.93
CA ALA A 84 -8.79 18.44 6.68
C ALA A 84 -7.26 18.57 6.60
N LEU A 85 -6.72 18.40 5.40
CA LEU A 85 -5.31 18.57 5.14
C LEU A 85 -4.95 20.05 5.09
N SER A 86 -3.79 20.39 5.63
CA SER A 86 -3.16 21.69 5.44
C SER A 86 -2.63 21.84 4.01
N GLU A 87 -2.43 23.09 3.59
CA GLU A 87 -1.85 23.41 2.29
C GLU A 87 -0.50 22.72 2.06
N THR A 88 0.33 22.63 3.10
CA THR A 88 1.63 21.95 3.03
C THR A 88 1.47 20.44 2.83
N GLU A 89 0.54 19.80 3.55
CA GLU A 89 0.25 18.37 3.39
C GLU A 89 -0.26 18.06 1.98
N ILE A 90 -1.13 18.92 1.42
CA ILE A 90 -1.63 18.80 0.04
C ILE A 90 -0.49 18.94 -0.97
N GLN A 91 0.41 19.90 -0.78
CA GLN A 91 1.56 20.10 -1.66
C GLN A 91 2.54 18.92 -1.60
N ASP A 92 2.78 18.36 -0.42
CA ASP A 92 3.64 17.19 -0.24
C ASP A 92 3.07 15.95 -0.94
N LEU A 93 1.77 15.68 -0.79
CA LEU A 93 1.07 14.59 -1.50
C LEU A 93 1.11 14.79 -3.02
N ASN A 94 0.85 16.02 -3.48
CA ASN A 94 0.96 16.35 -4.91
C ASN A 94 2.39 16.16 -5.43
N ALA A 95 3.40 16.51 -4.64
CA ALA A 95 4.80 16.30 -5.00
C ALA A 95 5.14 14.81 -5.13
N GLU A 96 4.58 13.94 -4.28
CA GLU A 96 4.74 12.49 -4.36
C GLU A 96 4.16 11.94 -5.67
N ILE A 97 2.93 12.34 -6.02
CA ILE A 97 2.25 11.90 -7.25
C ILE A 97 3.01 12.37 -8.49
N THR A 98 3.39 13.64 -8.54
CA THR A 98 4.08 14.25 -9.68
C THR A 98 5.53 13.77 -9.82
N HIS A 99 6.17 13.35 -8.73
CA HIS A 99 7.57 12.92 -8.68
C HIS A 99 7.74 11.49 -8.16
N LYS A 100 6.92 10.54 -8.64
CA LYS A 100 6.92 9.11 -8.24
C LYS A 100 8.27 8.37 -8.28
N TRP A 101 9.30 8.92 -8.93
CA TRP A 101 10.63 8.33 -9.03
C TRP A 101 11.70 9.08 -8.23
N ARG A 102 11.30 10.02 -7.39
CA ARG A 102 12.22 10.83 -6.56
C ARG A 102 12.62 10.06 -5.30
N HIS A 103 13.39 9.00 -5.48
CA HIS A 103 13.93 8.17 -4.40
C HIS A 103 15.44 8.40 -4.18
N PRO A 104 15.98 8.05 -3.01
CA PRO A 104 17.42 8.12 -2.77
C PRO A 104 18.21 7.24 -3.75
N ARG A 105 19.33 7.76 -4.29
CA ARG A 105 20.21 6.99 -5.20
C ARG A 105 20.72 5.68 -4.57
N THR A 106 20.85 5.64 -3.26
CA THR A 106 21.24 4.44 -2.50
C THR A 106 20.25 3.30 -2.68
N LEU A 107 18.94 3.56 -2.77
CA LEU A 107 17.94 2.51 -3.02
C LEU A 107 18.19 1.83 -4.37
N TYR A 108 18.41 2.61 -5.42
CA TYR A 108 18.71 2.09 -6.75
C TYR A 108 20.01 1.29 -6.77
N PHE A 109 21.05 1.76 -6.07
CA PHE A 109 22.29 1.01 -5.94
C PHE A 109 22.08 -0.35 -5.26
N THR A 110 21.32 -0.39 -4.16
CA THR A 110 20.97 -1.63 -3.46
C THR A 110 20.23 -2.60 -4.37
N ILE A 111 19.23 -2.13 -5.12
CA ILE A 111 18.47 -2.97 -6.06
C ILE A 111 19.43 -3.58 -7.09
N ILE A 112 20.28 -2.78 -7.73
CA ILE A 112 21.24 -3.25 -8.74
C ILE A 112 22.19 -4.29 -8.16
N LEU A 113 22.75 -4.02 -6.98
CA LEU A 113 23.70 -4.92 -6.33
C LEU A 113 23.05 -6.27 -6.00
N CYS A 114 21.84 -6.25 -5.42
CA CYS A 114 21.08 -7.46 -5.13
C CYS A 114 20.72 -8.23 -6.42
N SER A 115 20.31 -7.54 -7.48
CA SER A 115 20.01 -8.15 -8.77
C SER A 115 21.23 -8.83 -9.40
N ILE A 116 22.41 -8.21 -9.32
CA ILE A 116 23.66 -8.83 -9.80
C ILE A 116 23.99 -10.07 -8.97
N GLY A 117 23.88 -10.00 -7.65
CA GLY A 117 24.09 -11.15 -6.76
C GLY A 117 23.18 -12.34 -7.12
N ALA A 118 21.88 -12.08 -7.33
CA ALA A 118 20.92 -13.09 -7.76
C ALA A 118 21.27 -13.68 -9.14
N ALA A 119 21.71 -12.84 -10.09
CA ALA A 119 22.12 -13.30 -11.42
C ALA A 119 23.38 -14.20 -11.35
N VAL A 120 24.39 -13.82 -10.56
CA VAL A 120 25.61 -14.62 -10.35
C VAL A 120 25.27 -15.94 -9.66
N GLN A 121 24.38 -15.93 -8.67
CA GLN A 121 23.92 -17.15 -8.00
C GLN A 121 23.27 -18.13 -9.00
N GLY A 122 22.41 -17.63 -9.90
CA GLY A 122 21.80 -18.46 -10.95
C GLY A 122 22.82 -18.98 -11.96
N TRP A 123 23.80 -18.14 -12.35
CA TRP A 123 24.89 -18.54 -13.26
C TRP A 123 25.76 -19.65 -12.65
N ASP A 124 26.19 -19.49 -11.39
CA ASP A 124 27.05 -20.46 -10.70
C ASP A 124 26.34 -21.82 -10.49
N GLN A 125 25.05 -21.80 -10.14
CA GLN A 125 24.24 -23.01 -10.04
C GLN A 125 24.13 -23.74 -11.39
N THR A 126 23.88 -23.00 -12.47
CA THR A 126 23.76 -23.59 -13.82
C THR A 126 25.12 -24.09 -14.33
N GLY A 127 26.20 -23.36 -14.04
CA GLY A 127 27.56 -23.74 -14.41
C GLY A 127 28.03 -25.01 -13.70
N SER A 128 27.82 -25.13 -12.39
CA SER A 128 28.14 -26.34 -11.63
C SER A 128 27.32 -27.55 -12.10
N ASN A 129 26.02 -27.38 -12.37
CA ASN A 129 25.17 -28.44 -12.93
C ASN A 129 25.65 -28.88 -14.33
N GLY A 130 26.08 -27.93 -15.17
CA GLY A 130 26.62 -28.21 -16.50
C GLY A 130 27.97 -28.94 -16.48
N ALA A 131 28.86 -28.60 -15.54
CA ALA A 131 30.13 -29.28 -15.36
C ALA A 131 29.97 -30.73 -14.88
N ASN A 132 28.98 -30.99 -14.03
CA ASN A 132 28.72 -32.34 -13.52
C ASN A 132 28.30 -33.33 -14.63
N LEU A 133 27.72 -32.85 -15.73
CA LEU A 133 27.41 -33.65 -16.92
C LEU A 133 28.65 -34.01 -17.75
N SER A 134 29.70 -33.18 -17.73
CA SER A 134 30.90 -33.36 -18.55
C SER A 134 32.09 -33.96 -17.79
N PHE A 135 32.05 -33.96 -16.46
CA PHE A 135 33.10 -34.55 -15.63
C PHE A 135 33.37 -36.05 -15.86
N PRO A 136 32.36 -36.92 -16.08
CA PRO A 136 32.61 -38.33 -16.38
C PRO A 136 33.49 -38.55 -17.62
N ASP A 137 33.19 -37.82 -18.69
CA ASP A 137 33.92 -37.90 -19.97
C ASP A 137 35.33 -37.31 -19.86
N VAL A 138 35.49 -36.19 -19.14
CA VAL A 138 36.78 -35.48 -19.01
C VAL A 138 37.75 -36.22 -18.09
N PHE A 139 37.26 -36.84 -17.01
CA PHE A 139 38.09 -37.55 -16.04
C PHE A 139 38.16 -39.07 -16.26
N GLY A 140 37.45 -39.59 -17.28
CA GLY A 140 37.44 -41.03 -17.59
C GLY A 140 36.83 -41.89 -16.49
N ILE A 141 35.87 -41.33 -15.73
CA ILE A 141 35.18 -42.00 -14.62
C ILE A 141 33.73 -42.22 -15.02
N GLY A 142 33.40 -43.47 -15.35
CA GLY A 142 32.07 -43.95 -15.72
C GLY A 142 31.96 -45.46 -15.55
#